data_AF-A0A1H7N2I1-F1
#
_entry.id   AF-A0A1H7N2I1-F1
#
_cell.length_a   1.000
_cell.length_b   1.000
_cell.length_c   1.000
_cell.angle_alpha   90.00
_cell.angle_beta   90.00
_cell.angle_gamma   90.00
#
_symmetry.space_group_name_H-M   'P 1'
#
loop_
_entity.id
_entity.type
_entity.pdbx_description
1 polymer ?
#
loop_
_entity_poly.entity_id
_entity_poly.type
_entity_poly.pdbx_seq_one_letter_code
_entity_poly.pdbx_strand_id
1 'polypeptide(L)'
;MGFLSRLFGGGNGEDGIASAPAHSAGGTGMPMLRTAVRSGYDKRETLMMFDQLTTEKLMLEEALAAKDSGAPYQIPPEAKNITPHIVRMGGFNEEDVNEYAEQLAAENASLRARLI
;
A
#
# COMPACT_ATOMS: atom_id res chain seq x y z
N MET A 1 28.88 7.43 20.39
CA MET A 1 29.15 5.97 20.38
C MET A 1 27.89 5.28 20.88
N GLY A 2 27.15 4.40 20.21
CA GLY A 2 27.16 3.81 18.88
C GLY A 2 25.97 2.82 18.86
N PHE A 3 24.78 3.27 18.43
CA PHE A 3 23.57 2.42 18.36
C PHE A 3 23.62 1.46 17.15
N LEU A 4 24.44 1.80 16.14
CA LEU A 4 24.66 0.99 14.93
C LEU A 4 25.50 -0.27 15.20
N SER A 5 26.23 -0.33 16.32
CA SER A 5 27.04 -1.50 16.67
C SER A 5 26.22 -2.71 17.11
N ARG A 6 24.92 -2.54 17.38
CA ARG A 6 24.00 -3.61 17.80
C ARG A 6 23.20 -4.24 16.66
N LEU A 7 23.18 -3.62 15.48
CA LEU A 7 22.46 -4.14 14.31
C LEU A 7 23.37 -5.00 13.40
N PHE A 8 24.70 -4.85 13.52
CA PHE A 8 25.68 -5.51 12.65
C PHE A 8 26.77 -6.28 13.42
N GLY A 9 26.49 -6.71 14.65
CA GLY A 9 27.47 -7.36 15.53
C GLY A 9 27.31 -8.88 15.64
N GLY A 10 28.00 -9.62 14.76
CA GLY A 10 28.49 -11.00 14.95
C GLY A 10 27.43 -12.11 14.95
N GLY A 11 27.61 -13.29 14.36
CA GLY A 11 28.77 -13.97 13.78
C GLY A 11 28.50 -15.47 13.86
N ASN A 12 28.72 -16.18 12.75
CA ASN A 12 28.91 -17.63 12.58
C ASN A 12 27.96 -18.64 13.25
N GLY A 13 27.31 -19.44 12.41
CA GLY A 13 26.77 -20.75 12.76
C GLY A 13 26.13 -21.41 11.54
N GLU A 14 26.77 -22.46 11.03
CA GLU A 14 26.11 -23.52 10.24
C GLU A 14 24.78 -23.91 10.88
N ASP A 15 23.72 -24.03 10.08
CA ASP A 15 22.82 -25.19 10.06
C ASP A 15 21.68 -24.93 9.08
N GLY A 16 21.52 -25.86 8.13
CA GLY A 16 20.44 -25.82 7.15
C GLY A 16 19.10 -26.03 7.83
N ILE A 17 18.15 -25.12 7.63
CA ILE A 17 16.75 -25.35 8.00
C ILE A 17 15.82 -24.63 7.02
N ALA A 18 15.10 -25.48 6.29
CA ALA A 18 13.75 -25.33 5.74
C ALA A 18 13.25 -23.95 5.28
N SER A 19 12.82 -23.91 4.03
CA SER A 19 11.84 -22.97 3.48
C SER A 19 10.82 -22.54 4.52
N ALA A 20 10.93 -21.30 4.99
CA ALA A 20 9.94 -20.71 5.88
C ALA A 20 8.60 -20.63 5.14
N PRO A 21 7.48 -21.06 5.75
CA PRO A 21 6.17 -20.89 5.17
C PRO A 21 5.87 -19.38 5.10
N ALA A 22 5.28 -18.97 3.97
CA ALA A 22 4.79 -17.63 3.74
C ALA A 22 4.01 -17.18 4.99
N HIS A 23 4.51 -16.14 5.65
CA HIS A 23 3.78 -15.44 6.68
C HIS A 23 2.50 -14.90 6.03
N SER A 24 1.39 -15.60 6.26
CA SER A 24 0.05 -15.03 6.18
C SER A 24 -0.03 -13.95 7.25
N ALA A 25 0.41 -12.73 6.90
CA ALA A 25 0.19 -11.54 7.69
C ALA A 25 -1.32 -11.25 7.68
N GLY A 26 -1.99 -11.56 8.78
CA GLY A 26 -3.35 -11.15 9.02
C GLY A 26 -3.46 -9.64 9.19
N GLY A 27 -4.64 -9.10 8.87
CA GLY A 27 -5.15 -7.93 9.57
C GLY A 27 -5.36 -6.64 8.79
N THR A 28 -5.45 -6.64 7.46
CA THR A 28 -6.14 -5.65 6.60
C THR A 28 -5.81 -6.09 5.18
N GLY A 29 -6.74 -6.76 4.51
CA GLY A 29 -6.43 -7.54 3.31
C GLY A 29 -6.09 -6.66 2.11
N MET A 30 -4.85 -6.14 2.05
CA MET A 30 -4.26 -5.81 0.76
C MET A 30 -4.31 -7.10 -0.08
N PRO A 31 -4.92 -7.09 -1.27
CA PRO A 31 -4.92 -8.25 -2.13
C PRO A 31 -3.49 -8.69 -2.36
N MET A 32 -3.27 -10.00 -2.42
CA MET A 32 -1.94 -10.56 -2.52
C MET A 32 -1.34 -10.23 -3.90
N LEU A 33 -0.68 -9.07 -3.99
CA LEU A 33 -0.06 -8.59 -5.23
C LEU A 33 1.01 -9.61 -5.66
N ARG A 34 0.75 -10.30 -6.76
CA ARG A 34 1.70 -11.30 -7.27
C ARG A 34 2.89 -10.58 -7.85
N THR A 35 4.09 -11.10 -7.58
CA THR A 35 5.30 -10.60 -8.24
C THR A 35 5.42 -11.23 -9.62
N ALA A 36 5.61 -10.40 -10.64
CA ALA A 36 5.78 -10.86 -12.00
C ALA A 36 7.27 -11.00 -12.35
N VAL A 37 7.64 -12.17 -12.89
CA VAL A 37 9.05 -12.55 -13.12
C VAL A 37 9.65 -11.85 -14.34
N ARG A 38 8.84 -11.54 -15.36
CA ARG A 38 9.29 -11.04 -16.67
C ARG A 38 8.98 -9.58 -16.97
N SER A 39 7.98 -9.00 -16.34
CA SER A 39 7.59 -7.59 -16.47
C SER A 39 6.54 -7.28 -15.40
N GLY A 40 6.58 -6.08 -14.83
CA GLY A 40 5.56 -5.66 -13.87
C GLY A 40 5.79 -4.22 -13.44
N TYR A 41 4.89 -3.67 -12.62
CA TYR A 41 5.07 -2.34 -12.07
C TYR A 41 6.17 -2.27 -11.01
N ASP A 42 6.88 -1.14 -10.97
CA ASP A 42 7.89 -0.88 -9.96
C ASP A 42 7.26 -0.95 -8.56
N LYS A 43 7.84 -1.79 -7.71
CA LYS A 43 7.28 -2.06 -6.39
C LYS A 43 7.21 -0.82 -5.51
N ARG A 44 8.18 0.09 -5.62
CA ARG A 44 8.21 1.30 -4.79
C ARG A 44 7.13 2.26 -5.26
N GLU A 45 7.03 2.48 -6.57
CA GLU A 45 6.02 3.39 -7.12
C GLU A 45 4.60 2.86 -6.91
N THR A 46 4.39 1.55 -7.08
CA THR A 46 3.11 0.90 -6.72
C THR A 46 2.75 1.10 -5.25
N LEU A 47 3.71 0.91 -4.33
CA LEU A 47 3.46 1.13 -2.90
C LEU A 47 3.18 2.60 -2.59
N MET A 48 3.89 3.54 -3.22
CA MET A 48 3.62 4.97 -3.07
C MET A 48 2.23 5.36 -3.58
N MET A 49 1.78 4.76 -4.69
CA MET A 49 0.43 4.95 -5.21
C MET A 49 -0.63 4.45 -4.20
N PHE A 50 -0.45 3.26 -3.63
CA PHE A 50 -1.38 2.74 -2.62
C PHE A 50 -1.36 3.51 -1.32
N ASP A 51 -0.20 4.00 -0.89
CA ASP A 51 -0.07 4.85 0.29
C ASP A 51 -0.85 6.17 0.09
N GLN A 52 -0.76 6.77 -1.09
CA GLN A 52 -1.53 7.96 -1.44
C GLN A 52 -3.04 7.71 -1.44
N LEU A 53 -3.50 6.64 -2.08
CA LEU A 53 -4.92 6.28 -2.14
C LEU A 53 -5.48 5.94 -0.76
N THR A 54 -4.71 5.25 0.08
CA THR A 54 -5.09 4.88 1.45
C THR A 54 -5.11 6.10 2.37
N THR A 55 -4.16 7.02 2.21
CA THR A 55 -4.15 8.30 2.93
C THR A 55 -5.38 9.13 2.56
N GLU A 56 -5.73 9.21 1.27
CA GLU A 56 -6.97 9.88 0.86
C GLU A 56 -8.19 9.22 1.50
N LYS A 57 -8.27 7.89 1.50
CA LYS A 57 -9.36 7.15 2.15
C LYS A 57 -9.51 7.54 3.62
N LEU A 58 -8.42 7.54 4.37
CA LEU A 58 -8.41 7.91 5.79
C LEU A 58 -8.89 9.35 6.00
N MET A 59 -8.41 10.29 5.19
CA MET A 59 -8.85 11.69 5.29
C MET A 59 -10.35 11.85 4.94
N LEU A 60 -10.86 11.08 3.98
CA LEU A 60 -12.29 11.08 3.64
C LEU A 60 -13.14 10.46 4.75
N GLU A 61 -12.68 9.39 5.39
CA GLU A 61 -13.33 8.80 6.56
C GLU A 61 -13.35 9.75 7.75
N GLU A 62 -12.25 10.46 8.02
CA GLU A 62 -12.19 11.51 9.04
C GLU A 62 -13.15 12.66 8.72
N ALA A 63 -13.22 13.09 7.45
CA ALA A 63 -14.17 14.10 7.02
C ALA A 63 -15.63 13.64 7.20
N LEU A 64 -15.93 12.36 6.97
CA LEU A 64 -17.27 11.81 7.19
C LEU A 64 -17.61 11.78 8.68
N ALA A 65 -16.67 11.36 9.53
CA ALA A 65 -16.85 11.39 10.97
C ALA A 65 -17.04 12.83 11.49
N ALA A 66 -16.35 13.82 10.90
CA ALA A 66 -16.53 15.23 11.19
C ALA A 66 -17.91 15.74 10.74
N LYS A 67 -18.39 15.34 9.55
CA LYS A 67 -19.75 15.62 9.06
C LYS A 67 -20.81 15.07 10.03
N ASP A 68 -20.67 13.81 10.45
CA ASP A 68 -21.62 13.15 11.34
C ASP A 68 -21.63 13.75 12.76
N SER A 69 -20.49 14.25 13.23
CA SER A 69 -20.38 14.94 14.53
C SER A 69 -20.77 16.42 14.48
N GLY A 70 -21.10 16.97 13.31
CA GLY A 70 -21.45 18.38 13.11
C GLY A 70 -20.25 19.34 13.21
N ALA A 71 -19.03 18.82 13.14
CA ALA A 71 -17.81 19.61 13.11
C ALA A 71 -17.55 20.15 11.69
N PRO A 72 -16.89 21.32 11.55
CA PRO A 72 -16.47 21.81 10.25
C PRO A 72 -15.47 20.84 9.63
N TYR A 73 -15.77 20.35 8.43
CA TYR A 73 -14.93 19.43 7.68
C TYR A 73 -14.53 20.03 6.34
N GLN A 74 -13.39 19.59 5.80
CA GLN A 74 -12.95 19.91 4.46
C GLN A 74 -12.85 18.63 3.66
N ILE A 75 -13.31 18.67 2.40
CA ILE A 75 -13.15 17.55 1.49
C ILE A 75 -11.68 17.57 1.01
N PRO A 76 -10.89 16.52 1.32
CA PRO A 76 -9.50 16.46 0.87
C PRO A 76 -9.42 16.48 -0.66
N PRO A 77 -8.30 16.97 -1.25
CA PRO A 77 -8.10 16.97 -2.70
C PRO A 77 -7.94 15.54 -3.25
N GLU A 78 -8.31 15.32 -4.52
CA GLU A 78 -8.17 14.00 -5.16
C GLU A 78 -6.70 13.64 -5.25
N ALA A 79 -6.33 12.45 -4.79
CA ALA A 79 -5.00 11.93 -5.04
C ALA A 79 -4.83 11.79 -6.56
N LYS A 80 -3.71 12.32 -7.08
CA LYS A 80 -3.37 12.10 -8.47
C LYS A 80 -3.09 10.62 -8.64
N ASN A 81 -3.89 9.94 -9.46
CA ASN A 81 -3.67 8.55 -9.78
C ASN A 81 -2.43 8.48 -10.70
N ILE A 82 -1.26 8.24 -10.12
CA ILE A 82 0.01 8.12 -10.84
C ILE A 82 0.20 6.65 -11.18
N THR A 83 0.07 6.31 -12.46
CA THR A 83 0.37 4.96 -12.92
C THR A 83 1.85 4.66 -12.71
N PRO A 84 2.21 3.59 -11.97
CA PRO A 84 3.61 3.22 -11.74
C PRO A 84 4.33 2.88 -13.06
N HIS A 85 5.64 3.09 -13.10
CA HIS A 85 6.46 2.69 -14.24
C HIS A 85 6.60 1.17 -14.33
N ILE A 86 6.65 0.66 -15.56
CA ILE A 86 6.86 -0.77 -15.83
C ILE A 86 8.36 -1.07 -15.77
N VAL A 87 8.74 -2.03 -14.94
CA VAL A 87 10.10 -2.57 -14.83
C VAL A 87 10.24 -3.88 -15.59
N ARG A 88 11.41 -4.06 -16.20
CA ARG A 88 11.71 -5.19 -17.08
C ARG A 88 11.91 -6.53 -16.34
N MET A 89 12.19 -6.53 -15.04
CA MET A 89 12.26 -7.75 -14.22
C MET A 89 11.93 -7.42 -12.76
N GLY A 90 11.10 -8.27 -12.12
CA GLY A 90 10.91 -8.26 -10.67
C GLY A 90 9.96 -7.18 -10.11
N GLY A 91 8.88 -6.86 -10.82
CA GLY A 91 7.81 -5.94 -10.39
C GLY A 91 6.58 -6.64 -9.79
N PHE A 92 5.55 -5.86 -9.47
CA PHE A 92 4.20 -6.38 -9.18
C PHE A 92 3.42 -6.62 -10.48
N ASN A 93 2.51 -7.59 -10.48
CA ASN A 93 1.62 -7.85 -11.61
C ASN A 93 0.78 -6.61 -11.89
N GLU A 94 0.77 -6.18 -13.15
CA GLU A 94 0.03 -5.00 -13.60
C GLU A 94 -1.47 -5.17 -13.38
N GLU A 95 -2.02 -6.37 -13.61
CA GLU A 95 -3.45 -6.67 -13.42
C GLU A 95 -3.85 -6.54 -11.95
N ASP A 96 -3.12 -7.20 -11.04
CA ASP A 96 -3.40 -7.16 -9.60
C ASP A 96 -3.30 -5.73 -9.05
N VAL A 97 -2.34 -4.95 -9.54
CA VAL A 97 -2.13 -3.56 -9.12
C VAL A 97 -3.24 -2.64 -9.63
N ASN A 98 -3.62 -2.78 -10.90
CA ASN A 98 -4.69 -1.99 -11.49
C ASN A 98 -6.03 -2.31 -10.82
N GLU A 99 -6.35 -3.59 -10.61
CA GLU A 99 -7.59 -4.01 -9.95
C GLU A 99 -7.68 -3.44 -8.54
N TYR A 100 -6.59 -3.50 -7.76
CA TYR A 100 -6.59 -2.95 -6.42
C TYR A 100 -6.66 -1.42 -6.40
N ALA A 101 -5.96 -0.75 -7.32
CA ALA A 101 -6.03 0.70 -7.45
C ALA A 101 -7.44 1.16 -7.82
N GLU A 102 -8.13 0.45 -8.72
CA GLU A 102 -9.52 0.71 -9.09
C GLU A 102 -10.47 0.50 -7.92
N GLN A 103 -10.29 -0.57 -7.13
CA GLN A 103 -11.08 -0.81 -5.92
C GLN A 103 -10.91 0.34 -4.91
N LEU A 104 -9.67 0.74 -4.61
CA LEU A 104 -9.40 1.87 -3.71
C LEU A 104 -9.96 3.19 -4.24
N ALA A 105 -9.84 3.45 -5.54
CA ALA A 105 -10.40 4.65 -6.16
C ALA A 105 -11.93 4.66 -6.11
N ALA A 106 -12.59 3.52 -6.33
CA ALA A 106 -14.03 3.38 -6.22
C ALA A 106 -14.52 3.60 -4.78
N GLU A 107 -13.79 3.07 -3.79
CA GLU A 107 -14.07 3.33 -2.38
C GLU A 107 -13.93 4.83 -2.06
N ASN A 108 -12.84 5.48 -2.47
CA ASN A 108 -12.64 6.92 -2.28
C ASN A 108 -13.74 7.75 -2.94
N ALA A 109 -14.14 7.40 -4.17
CA ALA A 109 -15.25 8.06 -4.87
C ALA A 109 -16.59 7.89 -4.12
N SER A 110 -16.83 6.71 -3.55
CA SER A 110 -18.03 6.45 -2.75
C SER A 110 -18.05 7.27 -1.45
N LEU A 111 -16.91 7.41 -0.77
CA LEU A 111 -16.78 8.21 0.45
C LEU A 111 -16.97 9.70 0.14
N ARG A 112 -16.40 10.19 -0.96
CA ARG A 112 -16.64 11.56 -1.47
C ARG A 112 -18.11 11.81 -1.78
N ALA A 113 -18.77 10.88 -2.46
CA ALA A 113 -20.19 11.01 -2.79
C ALA A 113 -21.09 11.11 -1.53
N ARG A 114 -20.65 10.52 -0.40
CA ARG A 114 -21.35 10.66 0.89
C ARG A 114 -21.03 11.96 1.62
N LEU A 115 -19.93 12.62 1.29
CA LEU A 115 -19.55 13.93 1.84
C LEU A 115 -20.27 15.08 1.16
N ILE A 116 -20.51 14.99 -0.15
CA ILE A 116 -21.38 15.91 -0.92
C ILE A 116 -22.84 15.78 -0.45
#